data_AF-A0A1B6JUE3-F1
#
_entry.id   AF-A0A1B6JUE3-F1
#
_cell.length_a   1.000
_cell.length_b   1.000
_cell.length_c   1.000
_cell.angle_alpha   90.00
_cell.angle_beta   90.00
_cell.angle_gamma   90.00
#
_symmetry.space_group_name_H-M   'P 1'
#
loop_
_entity.id
_entity.type
_entity.pdbx_description
1 polymer ?
#
loop_
_entity_poly.entity_id
_entity_poly.type
_entity_poly.pdbx_seq_one_letter_code
_entity_poly.pdbx_strand_id
1 'polypeptide(L)'
;NNNINCNHTVTTGALSSPNQSPTSTTFDQNIGQDRPNESQNVSNVIDWAVASINEEPQMYYQLLDLFPEIDRNYLSDLCKSEFDITVVTDIILASNNNYPKHPYLPSSGSVCDSSILENICTITSADSSTETKSIEQNDDLEKSTRLQFLMEIFPKADPDFLKEKCTLNRKDLKVFITEAMEKHDYPKIIEQTVSKQEDMELYTTSFNLNNFLKVFPDPFAYFMDEKRICQNRILALEFIKARYKYQSLKVIKKKYADFGYNLSRTCEFLDSAKRSRSTKRSEKILEISEHENLPLLQEVCFINHKKEIKAHLDGIAESKKLAYEKAEVRGELVECGCCYSSVIFEDC
;
A
#
# COMPACT_ATOMS: atom_id res chain seq x y z
N ASN A 1 -61.86 35.28 40.37
CA ASN A 1 -62.24 34.95 38.97
C ASN A 1 -61.43 33.78 38.48
N ASN A 2 -62.17 32.70 38.18
CA ASN A 2 -61.87 31.58 37.27
C ASN A 2 -60.78 30.56 37.65
N ASN A 3 -61.26 29.61 38.45
CA ASN A 3 -61.14 28.16 38.28
C ASN A 3 -61.05 27.70 36.79
N ILE A 4 -60.21 26.71 36.47
CA ILE A 4 -60.53 25.54 35.62
C ILE A 4 -59.47 24.45 35.90
N ASN A 5 -60.02 23.33 36.33
CA ASN A 5 -59.45 22.01 36.53
C ASN A 5 -59.59 21.21 35.22
N CYS A 6 -58.67 20.28 34.91
CA CYS A 6 -59.00 19.06 34.15
C CYS A 6 -57.85 18.03 34.20
N ASN A 7 -58.16 16.88 34.79
CA ASN A 7 -57.42 15.62 34.80
C ASN A 7 -57.55 14.88 33.46
N HIS A 8 -56.60 14.00 33.11
CA HIS A 8 -56.83 12.69 32.46
C HIS A 8 -55.58 11.79 32.66
N THR A 9 -55.68 10.72 33.45
CA THR A 9 -55.93 9.31 33.05
C THR A 9 -54.68 8.59 32.50
N VAL A 10 -54.04 7.73 33.30
CA VAL A 10 -53.10 6.70 32.84
C VAL A 10 -53.64 5.34 33.27
N THR A 11 -53.95 4.52 32.28
CA THR A 11 -54.53 3.19 32.37
C THR A 11 -53.43 2.15 32.63
N THR A 12 -53.65 1.32 33.64
CA THR A 12 -52.92 0.09 33.94
C THR A 12 -53.20 -1.00 32.91
N GLY A 13 -52.16 -1.63 32.36
CA GLY A 13 -52.25 -2.84 31.55
C GLY A 13 -51.19 -3.84 31.98
N ALA A 14 -51.64 -4.99 32.49
CA ALA A 14 -50.81 -6.10 32.95
C ALA A 14 -50.91 -7.30 32.00
N LEU A 15 -49.82 -8.08 31.95
CA LEU A 15 -49.71 -9.52 31.69
C LEU A 15 -50.14 -10.09 30.33
N SER A 16 -49.19 -10.70 29.60
CA SER A 16 -49.07 -12.18 29.49
C SER A 16 -48.18 -12.60 28.30
N SER A 17 -47.14 -13.39 28.58
CA SER A 17 -46.53 -14.35 27.64
C SER A 17 -47.38 -15.63 27.59
N PRO A 18 -47.26 -16.46 26.54
CA PRO A 18 -46.54 -17.71 26.78
C PRO A 18 -45.70 -18.25 25.59
N ASN A 19 -44.66 -19.01 26.00
CA ASN A 19 -43.91 -20.04 25.27
C ASN A 19 -44.71 -20.81 24.22
N GLN A 20 -44.11 -21.09 23.05
CA GLN A 20 -44.09 -22.43 22.43
C GLN A 20 -42.86 -22.64 21.51
N SER A 21 -42.15 -23.73 21.78
CA SER A 21 -41.34 -24.57 20.85
C SER A 21 -41.53 -26.01 21.39
N PRO A 22 -41.16 -27.11 20.70
CA PRO A 22 -40.61 -27.28 19.35
C PRO A 22 -41.36 -28.36 18.52
N THR A 23 -41.03 -28.53 17.24
CA THR A 23 -41.28 -29.81 16.53
C THR A 23 -40.08 -30.23 15.70
N SER A 24 -39.60 -31.42 16.05
CA SER A 24 -38.64 -32.25 15.32
C SER A 24 -39.29 -32.85 14.07
N THR A 25 -38.52 -33.03 13.01
CA THR A 25 -38.75 -34.11 12.03
C THR A 25 -37.42 -34.56 11.43
N THR A 26 -37.42 -35.82 11.02
CA THR A 26 -36.33 -36.80 11.01
C THR A 26 -36.13 -37.32 9.57
N PHE A 27 -35.05 -38.08 9.34
CA PHE A 27 -34.76 -38.96 8.18
C PHE A 27 -34.38 -38.22 6.87
N ASP A 28 -33.39 -38.64 6.06
CA ASP A 28 -32.93 -39.99 5.78
C ASP A 28 -31.47 -40.04 5.22
N GLN A 29 -30.87 -41.24 5.31
CA GLN A 29 -29.54 -41.64 4.84
C GLN A 29 -29.55 -42.11 3.37
N ASN A 30 -28.37 -42.16 2.71
CA ASN A 30 -27.86 -43.21 1.78
C ASN A 30 -26.67 -42.62 0.99
N ILE A 31 -25.41 -43.06 1.11
CA ILE A 31 -24.75 -44.35 0.75
C ILE A 31 -24.55 -44.56 -0.76
N GLY A 32 -23.28 -44.80 -1.16
CA GLY A 32 -22.85 -45.54 -2.37
C GLY A 32 -21.86 -44.75 -3.25
N GLN A 33 -20.54 -44.88 -3.12
CA GLN A 33 -19.59 -45.95 -3.56
C GLN A 33 -19.22 -45.97 -5.07
N ASP A 34 -17.90 -45.92 -5.31
CA ASP A 34 -17.08 -46.70 -6.27
C ASP A 34 -17.36 -46.57 -7.80
N ARG A 35 -16.43 -46.57 -8.75
CA ARG A 35 -14.96 -46.65 -8.91
C ARG A 35 -14.63 -46.42 -10.43
N PRO A 36 -13.36 -46.48 -10.89
CA PRO A 36 -12.84 -45.82 -12.11
C PRO A 36 -12.63 -46.72 -13.35
N ASN A 37 -12.18 -46.14 -14.47
CA ASN A 37 -11.32 -46.75 -15.50
C ASN A 37 -10.75 -45.63 -16.40
N GLU A 38 -9.44 -45.39 -16.54
CA GLU A 38 -8.31 -46.15 -17.11
C GLU A 38 -8.15 -46.06 -18.65
N SER A 39 -7.11 -45.31 -19.04
CA SER A 39 -6.25 -45.42 -20.25
C SER A 39 -6.83 -45.25 -21.67
N GLN A 40 -6.16 -44.43 -22.49
CA GLN A 40 -5.38 -44.94 -23.63
C GLN A 40 -4.53 -43.84 -24.31
N ASN A 41 -3.36 -44.29 -24.75
CA ASN A 41 -2.22 -43.57 -25.30
C ASN A 41 -2.16 -43.86 -26.82
N VAL A 42 -2.01 -42.85 -27.68
CA VAL A 42 -1.49 -43.06 -29.04
C VAL A 42 -0.67 -41.85 -29.50
N SER A 43 0.61 -42.09 -29.73
CA SER A 43 1.56 -41.22 -30.42
C SER A 43 1.16 -40.98 -31.87
N ASN A 44 1.34 -39.75 -32.37
CA ASN A 44 1.51 -39.49 -33.80
C ASN A 44 2.84 -38.79 -34.06
N VAL A 45 3.63 -39.47 -34.88
CA VAL A 45 4.85 -39.03 -35.54
C VAL A 45 4.46 -38.05 -36.66
N ILE A 46 5.09 -36.88 -36.71
CA ILE A 46 5.24 -36.10 -37.95
C ILE A 46 6.69 -35.63 -38.01
N ASP A 47 7.47 -36.30 -38.86
CA ASP A 47 8.64 -35.70 -39.50
C ASP A 47 8.13 -34.68 -40.51
N TRP A 48 8.53 -33.41 -40.37
CA TRP A 48 8.60 -32.49 -41.51
C TRP A 48 9.89 -31.69 -41.47
N ALA A 49 10.74 -32.02 -42.44
CA ALA A 49 11.97 -31.34 -42.76
C ALA A 49 11.71 -29.88 -43.18
N VAL A 50 12.55 -28.99 -42.64
CA VAL A 50 13.09 -27.78 -43.27
C VAL A 50 12.05 -26.80 -43.81
N ALA A 51 11.58 -25.95 -42.90
CA ALA A 51 11.48 -24.52 -43.19
C ALA A 51 12.32 -23.80 -42.13
N SER A 52 13.36 -23.09 -42.56
CA SER A 52 14.10 -22.13 -41.73
C SER A 52 13.12 -21.12 -41.16
N ILE A 53 12.62 -21.39 -39.95
CA ILE A 53 11.96 -20.37 -39.15
C ILE A 53 13.09 -19.47 -38.70
N ASN A 54 13.07 -18.23 -39.17
CA ASN A 54 13.89 -17.15 -38.66
C ASN A 54 13.72 -17.09 -37.15
N GLU A 55 14.62 -17.76 -36.40
CA GLU A 55 14.84 -17.41 -35.01
C GLU A 55 15.43 -16.00 -35.04
N GLU A 56 14.58 -15.01 -34.84
CA GLU A 56 15.06 -13.67 -34.54
C GLU A 56 16.03 -13.81 -33.35
N PRO A 57 17.27 -13.30 -33.46
CA PRO A 57 18.29 -13.54 -32.46
C PRO A 57 17.77 -13.06 -31.10
N GLN A 58 17.99 -13.82 -30.03
CA GLN A 58 17.54 -13.50 -28.66
C GLN A 58 17.87 -12.06 -28.23
N MET A 59 18.95 -11.51 -28.80
CA MET A 59 19.38 -10.11 -28.71
C MET A 59 18.32 -9.08 -29.17
N TYR A 60 17.53 -9.39 -30.20
CA TYR A 60 16.50 -8.51 -30.76
C TYR A 60 15.42 -8.17 -29.73
N TYR A 61 14.92 -9.16 -29.00
CA TYR A 61 13.89 -8.95 -27.97
C TYR A 61 14.45 -8.16 -26.78
N GLN A 62 15.70 -8.41 -26.38
CA GLN A 62 16.35 -7.65 -25.31
C GLN A 62 16.54 -6.17 -25.67
N LEU A 63 16.87 -5.89 -26.93
CA LEU A 63 17.03 -4.51 -27.41
C LEU A 63 15.69 -3.80 -27.60
N LEU A 64 14.61 -4.52 -27.91
CA LEU A 64 13.25 -3.96 -27.92
C LEU A 64 12.78 -3.53 -26.52
N ASP A 65 13.14 -4.30 -25.48
CA ASP A 65 12.84 -3.93 -24.10
C ASP A 65 13.61 -2.67 -23.66
N LEU A 66 14.85 -2.50 -24.16
CA LEU A 66 15.69 -1.34 -23.87
C LEU A 66 15.30 -0.09 -24.70
N PHE A 67 14.82 -0.28 -25.93
CA PHE A 67 14.48 0.80 -26.86
C PHE A 67 13.11 0.57 -27.50
N PRO A 68 12.00 0.71 -26.75
CA PRO A 68 10.66 0.36 -27.22
C PRO A 68 10.16 1.20 -28.42
N GLU A 69 10.78 2.37 -28.65
CA GLU A 69 10.41 3.30 -29.72
C GLU A 69 11.13 3.04 -31.06
N ILE A 70 12.16 2.19 -31.07
CA ILE A 70 13.01 1.96 -32.26
C ILE A 70 12.21 1.25 -33.35
N ASP A 71 12.46 1.61 -34.62
CA ASP A 71 11.87 0.90 -35.75
C ASP A 71 12.35 -0.55 -35.77
N ARG A 72 11.39 -1.47 -35.81
CA ARG A 72 11.64 -2.91 -35.72
C ARG A 72 12.45 -3.44 -36.89
N ASN A 73 12.28 -2.88 -38.09
CA ASN A 73 13.04 -3.30 -39.26
C ASN A 73 14.48 -2.81 -39.15
N TYR A 74 14.67 -1.56 -38.71
CA TYR A 74 16.00 -1.02 -38.43
C TYR A 74 16.76 -1.82 -37.38
N LEU A 75 16.10 -2.17 -36.26
CA LEU A 75 16.71 -2.98 -35.20
C LEU A 75 16.99 -4.41 -35.67
N SER A 76 16.08 -5.01 -36.43
CA SER A 76 16.26 -6.35 -37.01
C SER A 76 17.47 -6.38 -37.95
N ASP A 77 17.65 -5.34 -38.76
CA ASP A 77 18.79 -5.26 -39.69
C ASP A 77 20.13 -5.02 -38.96
N LEU A 78 20.14 -4.23 -37.87
CA LEU A 78 21.30 -4.12 -36.98
C LEU A 78 21.65 -5.45 -36.31
N CYS A 79 20.64 -6.24 -35.92
CA CYS A 79 20.86 -7.54 -35.29
C CYS A 79 21.30 -8.63 -36.27
N LYS A 80 21.17 -8.43 -37.58
CA LYS A 80 21.65 -9.36 -38.63
C LYS A 80 23.11 -9.17 -38.98
N SER A 81 23.67 -7.98 -38.77
CA SER A 81 25.13 -7.83 -38.75
C SER A 81 25.68 -8.51 -37.51
N GLU A 82 26.69 -9.38 -37.64
CA GLU A 82 27.27 -10.28 -36.61
C GLU A 82 27.88 -9.57 -35.37
N PHE A 83 27.31 -8.46 -34.93
CA PHE A 83 27.70 -7.71 -33.75
C PHE A 83 27.06 -8.29 -32.50
N ASP A 84 27.82 -8.25 -31.40
CA ASP A 84 27.30 -8.53 -30.07
C ASP A 84 26.43 -7.36 -29.56
N ILE A 85 25.54 -7.63 -28.61
CA ILE A 85 24.51 -6.72 -28.10
C ILE A 85 25.08 -5.38 -27.63
N THR A 86 26.27 -5.41 -27.05
CA THR A 86 26.98 -4.23 -26.55
C THR A 86 27.31 -3.27 -27.69
N VAL A 87 27.77 -3.79 -28.84
CA VAL A 87 28.15 -2.98 -30.00
C VAL A 87 26.90 -2.38 -30.67
N VAL A 88 25.82 -3.15 -30.76
CA VAL A 88 24.53 -2.68 -31.28
C VAL A 88 23.97 -1.56 -30.39
N THR A 89 24.07 -1.72 -29.07
CA THR A 89 23.64 -0.72 -28.08
C THR A 89 24.47 0.55 -28.19
N ASP A 90 25.79 0.45 -28.33
CA ASP A 90 26.68 1.60 -28.49
C ASP A 90 26.38 2.38 -29.78
N ILE A 91 26.05 1.70 -30.88
CA ILE A 91 25.63 2.34 -32.14
C ILE A 91 24.33 3.12 -31.95
N ILE A 92 23.35 2.53 -31.27
CA ILE A 92 22.05 3.17 -30.97
C ILE A 92 22.25 4.37 -30.05
N LEU A 93 23.07 4.25 -29.00
CA LEU A 93 23.35 5.33 -28.06
C LEU A 93 24.17 6.46 -28.70
N ALA A 94 25.17 6.13 -29.54
CA ALA A 94 25.98 7.11 -30.25
C ALA A 94 25.18 7.95 -31.26
N SER A 95 24.00 7.46 -31.68
CA SER A 95 23.11 8.19 -32.57
C SER A 95 22.34 9.33 -31.89
N ASN A 96 22.51 9.58 -30.58
CA ASN A 96 21.86 10.68 -29.84
C ASN A 96 20.34 10.74 -30.06
N ASN A 97 19.64 9.61 -29.98
CA ASN A 97 18.19 9.47 -30.25
C ASN A 97 17.75 9.76 -31.70
N ASN A 98 18.68 9.79 -32.66
CA ASN A 98 18.41 10.02 -34.08
C ASN A 98 18.38 8.71 -34.90
N TYR A 99 17.85 7.64 -34.32
CA TYR A 99 17.57 6.39 -35.01
C TYR A 99 16.13 6.37 -35.56
N PRO A 100 15.84 5.62 -36.63
CA PRO A 100 14.48 5.46 -37.13
C PRO A 100 13.56 4.95 -36.03
N LYS A 101 12.48 5.68 -35.76
CA LYS A 101 11.44 5.30 -34.79
C LYS A 101 10.23 4.74 -35.52
N HIS A 102 9.56 3.77 -34.91
CA HIS A 102 8.34 3.23 -35.50
C HIS A 102 7.26 4.32 -35.55
N PRO A 103 6.55 4.51 -36.69
CA PRO A 103 5.43 5.45 -36.76
C PRO A 103 4.31 4.98 -35.83
N TYR A 104 4.05 5.72 -34.75
CA TYR A 104 2.98 5.42 -33.80
C TYR A 104 1.60 5.49 -34.49
N LEU A 105 0.83 4.39 -34.44
CA LEU A 105 -0.63 4.47 -34.54
C LEU A 105 -1.19 5.02 -33.22
N PRO A 106 -2.17 5.94 -33.25
CA PRO A 106 -2.68 6.57 -32.04
C PRO A 106 -3.54 5.56 -31.26
N SER A 107 -3.00 5.04 -30.15
CA SER A 107 -3.80 4.48 -29.07
C SER A 107 -3.96 5.53 -27.97
N SER A 108 -5.19 5.59 -27.47
CA SER A 108 -5.80 6.66 -26.70
C SER A 108 -5.10 7.05 -25.40
N GLY A 109 -4.83 8.35 -25.26
CA GLY A 109 -5.11 9.09 -24.03
C GLY A 109 -4.06 9.08 -22.93
N SER A 110 -2.85 9.57 -23.21
CA SER A 110 -1.95 10.11 -22.20
C SER A 110 -1.37 11.43 -22.72
N VAL A 111 -1.78 12.54 -22.11
CA VAL A 111 -1.19 13.85 -22.35
C VAL A 111 -0.04 13.99 -21.36
N CYS A 112 1.18 13.79 -21.82
CA CYS A 112 2.38 14.30 -21.17
C CYS A 112 3.06 15.29 -22.12
N ASP A 113 2.94 16.56 -21.74
CA ASP A 113 3.55 17.74 -22.36
C ASP A 113 5.06 17.53 -22.59
N SER A 114 5.50 17.64 -23.85
CA SER A 114 6.90 17.54 -24.29
C SER A 114 7.73 18.80 -24.00
N SER A 115 7.55 19.46 -22.86
CA SER A 115 8.21 20.75 -22.57
C SER A 115 9.34 20.69 -21.52
N ILE A 116 9.78 19.49 -21.08
CA ILE A 116 10.83 19.36 -20.04
C ILE A 116 12.19 18.88 -20.59
N LEU A 117 12.26 18.28 -21.79
CA LEU A 117 13.52 17.72 -22.31
C LEU A 117 14.43 18.72 -23.05
N GLU A 118 14.00 19.96 -23.28
CA GLU A 118 14.79 20.95 -24.03
C GLU A 118 15.69 21.86 -23.16
N ASN A 119 15.59 21.80 -21.83
CA ASN A 119 16.28 22.76 -20.95
C ASN A 119 17.59 22.29 -20.30
N ILE A 120 18.13 21.12 -20.67
CA ILE A 120 19.37 20.61 -20.05
C ILE A 120 20.61 20.74 -20.98
N CYS A 121 20.45 21.15 -22.25
CA CYS A 121 21.58 21.27 -23.18
C CYS A 121 22.18 22.69 -23.32
N THR A 122 21.70 23.69 -22.58
CA THR A 122 22.08 25.11 -22.78
C THR A 122 22.89 25.76 -21.66
N ILE A 123 23.38 25.02 -20.66
CA ILE A 123 24.24 25.58 -19.60
C ILE A 123 25.69 25.13 -19.78
N THR A 124 26.24 25.40 -20.96
CA THR A 124 27.69 25.52 -21.17
C THR A 124 27.92 26.75 -22.04
N SER A 125 27.88 27.93 -21.42
CA SER A 125 28.63 29.14 -21.77
C SER A 125 27.98 30.37 -21.12
N ALA A 126 28.45 30.76 -19.93
CA ALA A 126 28.53 32.17 -19.54
C ALA A 126 29.17 32.29 -18.15
N ASP A 127 30.31 32.96 -18.11
CA ASP A 127 30.89 33.57 -16.92
C ASP A 127 29.95 34.62 -16.31
N SER A 128 30.19 34.89 -15.02
CA SER A 128 29.89 36.13 -14.29
C SER A 128 28.54 36.27 -13.57
N SER A 129 28.68 36.24 -12.23
CA SER A 129 28.06 37.12 -11.23
C SER A 129 26.56 37.04 -10.89
N THR A 130 26.37 36.83 -9.58
CA THR A 130 25.35 37.38 -8.66
C THR A 130 23.99 36.69 -8.44
N GLU A 131 23.75 36.52 -7.13
CA GLU A 131 22.48 36.49 -6.38
C GLU A 131 21.89 35.16 -5.87
N THR A 132 22.18 34.99 -4.58
CA THR A 132 21.82 33.98 -3.60
C THR A 132 20.33 34.07 -3.19
N LYS A 133 19.47 33.09 -3.54
CA LYS A 133 18.23 32.75 -2.77
C LYS A 133 17.40 31.51 -3.20
N SER A 134 17.90 30.57 -4.01
CA SER A 134 17.12 29.44 -4.56
C SER A 134 17.73 28.04 -4.38
N ILE A 135 18.58 27.85 -3.36
CA ILE A 135 19.49 26.67 -3.33
C ILE A 135 18.85 25.40 -2.73
N GLU A 136 17.84 25.46 -1.86
CA GLU A 136 17.38 24.26 -1.13
C GLU A 136 16.37 23.37 -1.90
N GLN A 137 15.57 23.92 -2.82
CA GLN A 137 14.54 23.11 -3.53
C GLN A 137 15.09 22.34 -4.74
N ASN A 138 16.23 22.77 -5.32
CA ASN A 138 16.84 22.08 -6.46
C ASN A 138 17.64 20.85 -6.04
N ASP A 139 18.22 20.86 -4.85
CA ASP A 139 19.12 19.81 -4.38
C ASP A 139 18.36 18.51 -4.03
N ASP A 140 17.16 18.61 -3.45
CA ASP A 140 16.32 17.45 -3.14
C ASP A 140 15.76 16.76 -4.40
N LEU A 141 15.37 17.54 -5.41
CA LEU A 141 14.92 17.02 -6.69
C LEU A 141 16.06 16.35 -7.45
N GLU A 142 17.24 16.98 -7.49
CA GLU A 142 18.43 16.42 -8.13
C GLU A 142 18.87 15.11 -7.45
N LYS A 143 18.82 15.04 -6.11
CA LYS A 143 19.11 13.82 -5.35
C LYS A 143 18.09 12.72 -5.57
N SER A 144 16.79 13.05 -5.67
CA SER A 144 15.74 12.08 -5.98
C SER A 144 15.92 11.46 -7.37
N THR A 145 16.21 12.27 -8.39
CA THR A 145 16.46 11.79 -9.75
C THR A 145 17.71 10.91 -9.82
N ARG A 146 18.77 11.28 -9.09
CA ARG A 146 20.00 10.47 -8.99
C ARG A 146 19.76 9.13 -8.30
N LEU A 147 18.96 9.11 -7.24
CA LEU A 147 18.63 7.87 -6.53
C LEU A 147 17.85 6.92 -7.43
N GLN A 148 16.86 7.43 -8.16
CA GLN A 148 16.09 6.64 -9.12
C GLN A 148 16.99 6.01 -10.19
N PHE A 149 17.91 6.79 -10.77
CA PHE A 149 18.89 6.30 -11.73
C PHE A 149 19.82 5.20 -11.15
N LEU A 150 20.29 5.36 -9.92
CA LEU A 150 21.12 4.34 -9.26
C LEU A 150 20.35 3.05 -8.94
N MET A 151 19.06 3.17 -8.59
CA MET A 151 18.19 2.02 -8.36
C MET A 151 17.90 1.24 -9.66
N GLU A 152 17.82 1.94 -10.79
CA GLU A 152 17.67 1.31 -12.11
C GLU A 152 18.94 0.54 -12.53
N ILE A 153 20.14 1.07 -12.24
CA ILE A 153 21.42 0.41 -12.56
C ILE A 153 21.75 -0.72 -11.58
N PHE A 154 21.41 -0.55 -10.30
CA PHE A 154 21.72 -1.51 -9.23
C PHE A 154 20.45 -2.00 -8.52
N PRO A 155 19.60 -2.80 -9.19
CA PRO A 155 18.30 -3.23 -8.66
C PRO A 155 18.41 -4.12 -7.42
N LYS A 156 19.59 -4.67 -7.14
CA LYS A 156 19.87 -5.52 -5.97
C LYS A 156 20.58 -4.78 -4.84
N ALA A 157 20.94 -3.51 -5.01
CA ALA A 157 21.64 -2.72 -4.00
C ALA A 157 20.68 -2.17 -2.95
N ASP A 158 21.18 -2.00 -1.73
CA ASP A 158 20.44 -1.39 -0.63
C ASP A 158 20.08 0.09 -0.94
N PRO A 159 18.80 0.48 -0.95
CA PRO A 159 18.38 1.86 -1.23
C PRO A 159 18.98 2.90 -0.27
N ASP A 160 19.19 2.55 1.00
CA ASP A 160 19.76 3.46 1.99
C ASP A 160 21.24 3.73 1.69
N PHE A 161 21.97 2.69 1.24
CA PHE A 161 23.34 2.82 0.74
C PHE A 161 23.40 3.67 -0.54
N LEU A 162 22.51 3.45 -1.51
CA LEU A 162 22.47 4.26 -2.74
C LEU A 162 22.15 5.73 -2.46
N LYS A 163 21.29 6.00 -1.49
CA LYS A 163 20.95 7.35 -1.04
C LYS A 163 22.15 8.08 -0.43
N GLU A 164 22.98 7.37 0.33
CA GLU A 164 24.26 7.90 0.82
C GLU A 164 25.18 8.27 -0.36
N LYS A 165 25.26 7.41 -1.39
CA LYS A 165 26.09 7.68 -2.59
C LYS A 165 25.57 8.81 -3.46
N CYS A 166 24.29 9.16 -3.39
CA CYS A 166 23.74 10.33 -4.08
C CYS A 166 24.31 11.67 -3.57
N THR A 167 24.93 11.68 -2.38
CA THR A 167 25.62 12.86 -1.82
C THR A 167 27.01 13.09 -2.41
N LEU A 168 27.54 12.11 -3.17
CA LEU A 168 28.83 12.23 -3.84
C LEU A 168 28.78 13.27 -4.97
N ASN A 169 29.93 13.87 -5.25
CA ASN A 169 30.09 14.75 -6.39
C ASN A 169 30.06 13.92 -7.72
N ARG A 170 29.85 14.57 -8.86
CA ARG A 170 29.68 13.87 -10.15
C ARG A 170 30.86 12.97 -10.55
N LYS A 171 32.08 13.32 -10.16
CA LYS A 171 33.28 12.54 -10.51
C LYS A 171 33.36 11.27 -9.68
N ASP A 172 33.17 11.40 -8.36
CA ASP A 172 33.23 10.29 -7.42
C ASP A 172 32.04 9.33 -7.61
N LEU A 173 30.87 9.87 -7.98
CA LEU A 173 29.70 9.05 -8.34
C LEU A 173 29.97 8.20 -9.58
N LYS A 174 30.63 8.77 -10.60
CA LYS A 174 30.97 8.03 -11.83
C LYS A 174 31.97 6.90 -11.53
N VAL A 175 32.98 7.17 -10.72
CA VAL A 175 33.94 6.16 -10.27
C VAL A 175 33.23 5.05 -9.50
N PHE A 176 32.33 5.41 -8.56
CA PHE A 176 31.53 4.43 -7.83
C PHE A 176 30.69 3.55 -8.76
N ILE A 177 29.97 4.13 -9.73
CA ILE A 177 29.14 3.37 -10.67
C ILE A 177 30.00 2.38 -11.46
N THR A 178 31.14 2.83 -12.00
CA THR A 178 32.06 1.95 -12.74
C THR A 178 32.61 0.82 -11.86
N GLU A 179 33.07 1.13 -10.64
CA GLU A 179 33.60 0.13 -9.72
C GLU A 179 32.52 -0.87 -9.25
N ALA A 180 31.30 -0.40 -9.01
CA ALA A 180 30.18 -1.23 -8.60
C ALA A 180 29.67 -2.13 -9.74
N MET A 181 29.76 -1.67 -11.00
CA MET A 181 29.47 -2.48 -12.18
C MET A 181 30.54 -3.53 -12.45
N GLU A 182 31.82 -3.23 -12.19
CA GLU A 182 32.92 -4.18 -12.43
C GLU A 182 33.07 -5.21 -11.31
N LYS A 183 32.97 -4.78 -10.04
CA LYS A 183 33.26 -5.62 -8.88
C LYS A 183 32.01 -6.29 -8.31
N HIS A 184 30.82 -5.74 -8.55
CA HIS A 184 29.55 -6.18 -7.96
C HIS A 184 29.57 -6.31 -6.42
N ASP A 185 30.49 -5.58 -5.78
CA ASP A 185 30.76 -5.59 -4.35
C ASP A 185 30.14 -4.35 -3.71
N TYR A 186 28.83 -4.40 -3.53
CA TYR A 186 28.04 -3.37 -2.87
C TYR A 186 27.05 -4.04 -1.91
N PRO A 187 26.65 -3.37 -0.81
CA PRO A 187 25.62 -3.88 0.08
C PRO A 187 24.37 -4.22 -0.73
N LYS A 188 24.05 -5.50 -0.78
CA LYS A 188 22.85 -5.99 -1.44
C LYS A 188 21.69 -5.89 -0.48
N ILE A 189 20.49 -5.87 -1.02
CA ILE A 189 19.26 -6.11 -0.30
C ILE A 189 19.39 -7.48 0.41
N ILE A 190 19.84 -7.48 1.67
CA ILE A 190 19.93 -8.68 2.50
C ILE A 190 18.97 -8.43 3.67
N GLU A 191 17.85 -9.18 3.66
CA GLU A 191 16.86 -9.40 4.73
C GLU A 191 16.10 -8.17 5.28
N GLN A 192 16.68 -6.98 5.35
CA GLN A 192 16.04 -5.80 5.95
C GLN A 192 14.90 -5.21 5.10
N THR A 193 15.00 -5.20 3.77
CA THR A 193 13.88 -4.70 2.93
C THR A 193 12.81 -5.76 2.74
N VAL A 194 13.15 -7.06 2.73
CA VAL A 194 12.17 -8.15 2.68
C VAL A 194 11.31 -8.13 3.94
N SER A 195 11.92 -8.02 5.13
CA SER A 195 11.19 -7.86 6.39
C SER A 195 10.36 -6.57 6.43
N LYS A 196 10.90 -5.42 5.99
CA LYS A 196 10.12 -4.16 5.93
C LYS A 196 8.96 -4.23 4.94
N GLN A 197 9.13 -4.90 3.80
CA GLN A 197 8.10 -5.01 2.76
C GLN A 197 7.00 -6.00 3.17
N GLU A 198 7.36 -7.13 3.79
CA GLU A 198 6.43 -8.06 4.43
C GLU A 198 5.64 -7.39 5.56
N ASP A 199 6.30 -6.60 6.40
CA ASP A 199 5.65 -5.84 7.47
C ASP A 199 4.64 -4.82 6.93
N MET A 200 4.85 -4.31 5.72
CA MET A 200 4.00 -3.29 5.11
C MET A 200 2.79 -3.88 4.38
N GLU A 201 2.96 -5.02 3.72
CA GLU A 201 1.86 -5.78 3.11
C GLU A 201 0.79 -6.17 4.14
N LEU A 202 1.18 -6.41 5.40
CA LEU A 202 0.27 -6.67 6.51
C LEU A 202 -0.74 -5.54 6.78
N TYR A 203 -0.43 -4.31 6.37
CA TYR A 203 -1.26 -3.13 6.63
C TYR A 203 -1.90 -2.54 5.37
N THR A 204 -1.52 -2.99 4.17
CA THR A 204 -2.05 -2.49 2.88
C THR A 204 -2.97 -3.51 2.20
N THR A 205 -2.49 -4.73 1.95
CA THR A 205 -3.17 -5.71 1.08
C THR A 205 -3.61 -6.98 1.82
N SER A 206 -2.89 -7.38 2.87
CA SER A 206 -3.07 -8.66 3.58
C SER A 206 -3.42 -8.46 5.05
N PHE A 207 -4.40 -7.60 5.34
CA PHE A 207 -4.81 -7.33 6.71
C PHE A 207 -5.26 -8.61 7.42
N ASN A 208 -4.64 -8.88 8.57
CA ASN A 208 -5.01 -9.96 9.47
C ASN A 208 -5.26 -9.41 10.87
N LEU A 209 -6.52 -9.46 11.31
CA LEU A 209 -6.96 -8.93 12.60
C LEU A 209 -6.17 -9.50 13.79
N ASN A 210 -5.93 -10.81 13.80
CA ASN A 210 -5.22 -11.46 14.90
C ASN A 210 -3.75 -11.02 14.97
N ASN A 211 -3.08 -10.88 13.82
CA ASN A 211 -1.71 -10.37 13.78
C ASN A 211 -1.67 -8.89 14.18
N PHE A 212 -2.63 -8.10 13.73
CA PHE A 212 -2.75 -6.69 14.13
C PHE A 212 -2.89 -6.55 15.65
N LEU A 213 -3.75 -7.35 16.28
CA LEU A 213 -3.97 -7.34 17.72
C LEU A 213 -2.79 -7.90 18.54
N LYS A 214 -1.94 -8.76 17.96
CA LYS A 214 -0.67 -9.14 18.59
C LYS A 214 0.31 -7.97 18.69
N VAL A 215 0.36 -7.14 17.65
CA VAL A 215 1.22 -5.94 17.63
C VAL A 215 0.63 -4.83 18.50
N PHE A 216 -0.69 -4.65 18.45
CA PHE A 216 -1.42 -3.67 19.23
C PHE A 216 -2.52 -4.34 20.08
N PRO A 217 -2.19 -4.80 21.31
CA PRO A 217 -3.16 -5.48 22.18
C PRO A 217 -4.36 -4.62 22.55
N ASP A 218 -4.14 -3.31 22.73
CA ASP A 218 -5.20 -2.31 22.86
C ASP A 218 -5.00 -1.19 21.81
N PRO A 219 -5.53 -1.37 20.60
CA PRO A 219 -5.33 -0.41 19.53
C PRO A 219 -6.11 0.88 19.78
N PHE A 220 -7.21 0.84 20.55
CA PHE A 220 -7.96 2.05 20.88
C PHE A 220 -7.16 2.91 21.85
N ALA A 221 -6.60 2.34 22.91
CA ALA A 221 -5.73 3.08 23.82
C ALA A 221 -4.51 3.65 23.10
N TYR A 222 -3.94 2.94 22.12
CA TYR A 222 -2.76 3.42 21.39
C TYR A 222 -3.08 4.50 20.35
N PHE A 223 -3.97 4.24 19.39
CA PHE A 223 -4.19 5.15 18.26
C PHE A 223 -5.08 6.35 18.63
N MET A 224 -5.94 6.21 19.64
CA MET A 224 -6.83 7.29 20.09
C MET A 224 -6.25 8.12 21.24
N ASP A 225 -5.03 7.83 21.71
CA ASP A 225 -4.40 8.60 22.77
C ASP A 225 -4.20 10.07 22.36
N GLU A 226 -4.63 10.97 23.23
CA GLU A 226 -4.46 12.42 23.06
C GLU A 226 -3.00 12.85 23.18
N LYS A 227 -2.20 12.08 23.91
CA LYS A 227 -0.78 12.38 24.19
C LYS A 227 0.16 11.80 23.13
N ARG A 228 -0.35 10.99 22.18
CA ARG A 228 0.46 10.36 21.14
C ARG A 228 1.09 11.39 20.21
N ILE A 229 2.43 11.33 20.09
CA ILE A 229 3.18 12.17 19.16
C ILE A 229 3.03 11.60 17.75
N CYS A 230 2.25 12.28 16.92
CA CYS A 230 1.97 11.84 15.56
C CYS A 230 3.02 12.34 14.57
N GLN A 231 3.63 11.41 13.84
CA GLN A 231 4.59 11.67 12.77
C GLN A 231 3.85 11.87 11.43
N ASN A 232 4.54 12.41 10.41
CA ASN A 232 4.06 12.44 9.02
C ASN A 232 2.72 13.18 8.82
N ARG A 233 2.58 14.31 9.52
CA ARG A 233 1.40 15.17 9.53
C ARG A 233 0.93 15.60 8.13
N ILE A 234 1.86 15.77 7.19
CA ILE A 234 1.55 16.17 5.82
C ILE A 234 0.81 15.04 5.09
N LEU A 235 1.37 13.83 5.11
CA LEU A 235 0.76 12.65 4.48
C LEU A 235 -0.57 12.27 5.13
N ALA A 236 -0.65 12.32 6.46
CA ALA A 236 -1.89 12.12 7.19
C ALA A 236 -2.96 13.16 6.79
N LEU A 237 -2.59 14.43 6.65
CA LEU A 237 -3.51 15.47 6.19
C LEU A 237 -4.00 15.21 4.76
N GLU A 238 -3.12 14.76 3.88
CA GLU A 238 -3.49 14.36 2.52
C GLU A 238 -4.47 13.18 2.51
N PHE A 239 -4.23 12.15 3.33
CA PHE A 239 -5.18 11.05 3.53
C PHE A 239 -6.57 11.55 3.98
N ILE A 240 -6.63 12.45 4.98
CA ILE A 240 -7.90 13.03 5.45
C ILE A 240 -8.60 13.80 4.32
N LYS A 241 -7.83 14.55 3.51
CA LYS A 241 -8.38 15.27 2.36
C LYS A 241 -8.94 14.31 1.30
N ALA A 242 -8.31 13.18 1.05
CA ALA A 242 -8.82 12.18 0.13
C ALA A 242 -10.08 11.49 0.67
N ARG A 243 -10.11 11.13 1.95
CA ARG A 243 -11.24 10.42 2.57
C ARG A 243 -12.49 11.29 2.72
N TYR A 244 -12.35 12.52 3.21
CA TYR A 244 -13.49 13.40 3.56
C TYR A 244 -13.74 14.48 2.51
N LYS A 245 -14.11 14.08 1.29
CA LYS A 245 -14.28 15.00 0.14
C LYS A 245 -15.41 16.01 0.28
N TYR A 246 -16.39 15.76 1.16
CA TYR A 246 -17.48 16.68 1.47
C TYR A 246 -17.19 17.63 2.64
N GLN A 247 -15.99 17.53 3.22
CA GLN A 247 -15.54 18.45 4.25
C GLN A 247 -14.67 19.55 3.63
N SER A 248 -14.87 20.79 4.10
CA SER A 248 -14.05 21.93 3.71
C SER A 248 -12.63 21.77 4.27
N LEU A 249 -11.63 22.22 3.51
CA LEU A 249 -10.24 22.16 3.95
C LEU A 249 -10.00 22.97 5.23
N LYS A 250 -10.76 24.06 5.44
CA LYS A 250 -10.72 24.86 6.66
C LYS A 250 -11.13 24.03 7.88
N VAL A 251 -12.23 23.27 7.77
CA VAL A 251 -12.70 22.38 8.85
C VAL A 251 -11.70 21.27 9.10
N ILE A 252 -11.22 20.59 8.04
CA ILE A 252 -10.23 19.52 8.15
C ILE A 252 -8.96 20.01 8.86
N LYS A 253 -8.33 21.09 8.36
CA LYS A 253 -7.08 21.61 8.92
C LYS A 253 -7.25 22.07 10.37
N LYS A 254 -8.36 22.77 10.67
CA LYS A 254 -8.66 23.21 12.04
C LYS A 254 -8.78 22.02 12.97
N LYS A 255 -9.63 21.03 12.62
CA LYS A 255 -9.87 19.88 13.49
C LYS A 255 -8.66 19.00 13.65
N TYR A 256 -7.88 18.82 12.59
CA TYR A 256 -6.64 18.08 12.67
C TYR A 256 -5.64 18.73 13.63
N ALA A 257 -5.55 20.06 13.63
CA ALA A 257 -4.75 20.80 14.62
C ALA A 257 -5.34 20.74 16.04
N ASP A 258 -6.67 20.88 16.18
CA ASP A 258 -7.38 20.78 17.48
C ASP A 258 -7.11 19.43 18.17
N PHE A 259 -6.95 18.35 17.39
CA PHE A 259 -6.65 17.00 17.89
C PHE A 259 -5.14 16.68 17.95
N GLY A 260 -4.27 17.70 17.98
CA GLY A 260 -2.82 17.50 18.12
C GLY A 260 -2.18 16.76 16.94
N TYR A 261 -2.80 16.85 15.75
CA TYR A 261 -2.42 16.12 14.55
C TYR A 261 -2.58 14.59 14.65
N ASN A 262 -3.44 14.10 15.56
CA ASN A 262 -3.85 12.70 15.62
C ASN A 262 -4.84 12.39 14.50
N LEU A 263 -4.46 11.48 13.60
CA LEU A 263 -5.23 11.13 12.43
C LEU A 263 -6.51 10.36 12.82
N SER A 264 -6.39 9.34 13.67
CA SER A 264 -7.50 8.50 14.11
C SER A 264 -8.63 9.28 14.80
N ARG A 265 -8.28 10.18 15.72
CA ARG A 265 -9.24 11.06 16.41
C ARG A 265 -9.92 12.02 15.44
N THR A 266 -9.16 12.56 14.49
CA THR A 266 -9.70 13.46 13.48
C THR A 266 -10.68 12.73 12.57
N CYS A 267 -10.35 11.51 12.15
CA CYS A 267 -11.25 10.65 11.39
C CYS A 267 -12.54 10.33 12.16
N GLU A 268 -12.45 9.97 13.44
CA GLU A 268 -13.64 9.70 14.28
C GLU A 268 -14.59 10.91 14.37
N PHE A 269 -14.02 12.11 14.55
CA PHE A 269 -14.82 13.33 14.52
C PHE A 269 -15.47 13.55 13.15
N LEU A 270 -14.71 13.37 12.05
CA LEU A 270 -15.21 13.65 10.71
C LEU A 270 -16.22 12.60 10.21
N ASP A 271 -16.16 11.37 10.70
CA ASP A 271 -17.13 10.30 10.43
C ASP A 271 -18.52 10.63 10.99
N SER A 272 -18.58 11.33 12.13
CA SER A 272 -19.82 11.76 12.79
C SER A 272 -20.24 13.20 12.43
N ALA A 273 -19.34 14.01 11.90
CA ALA A 273 -19.61 15.40 11.56
C ALA A 273 -20.54 15.54 10.34
N LYS A 274 -21.45 16.51 10.43
CA LYS A 274 -22.24 16.95 9.25
C LYS A 274 -21.29 17.45 8.16
N ARG A 275 -21.66 17.21 6.90
CA ARG A 275 -20.91 17.71 5.74
C ARG A 275 -20.90 19.23 5.77
N SER A 276 -19.71 19.84 5.73
CA SER A 276 -19.57 21.30 5.63
C SER A 276 -19.71 21.82 4.20
N ARG A 277 -19.81 20.93 3.21
CA ARG A 277 -20.04 21.28 1.80
C ARG A 277 -21.11 20.40 1.18
N SER A 278 -21.88 20.98 0.26
CA SER A 278 -22.82 20.26 -0.60
C SER A 278 -22.11 19.52 -1.74
N THR A 279 -21.06 20.11 -2.31
CA THR A 279 -20.32 19.56 -3.45
C THR A 279 -19.06 18.80 -3.02
N LYS A 280 -18.81 17.67 -3.70
CA LYS A 280 -17.59 16.85 -3.57
C LYS A 280 -16.39 17.67 -4.06
N ARG A 281 -15.28 17.67 -3.30
CA ARG A 281 -14.00 18.21 -3.78
C ARG A 281 -13.45 17.36 -4.93
N SER A 282 -12.70 17.99 -5.84
CA SER A 282 -12.01 17.28 -6.91
C SER A 282 -11.11 16.18 -6.35
N GLU A 283 -11.09 15.05 -7.06
CA GLU A 283 -10.20 13.93 -6.80
C GLU A 283 -8.78 14.40 -7.08
N LYS A 284 -7.93 14.44 -6.04
CA LYS A 284 -6.49 14.39 -6.26
C LYS A 284 -6.09 12.95 -5.97
N ILE A 285 -5.54 12.26 -6.97
CA ILE A 285 -4.96 10.94 -6.75
C ILE A 285 -3.83 11.14 -5.76
N LEU A 286 -3.92 10.43 -4.65
CA LEU A 286 -2.88 10.38 -3.64
C LEU A 286 -2.15 9.08 -3.87
N GLU A 287 -1.04 9.18 -4.59
CA GLU A 287 0.03 8.20 -4.47
C GLU A 287 0.67 8.46 -3.12
N ILE A 288 0.05 7.91 -2.07
CA ILE A 288 0.81 7.65 -0.84
C ILE A 288 1.79 6.60 -1.30
N SER A 289 3.08 6.94 -1.44
CA SER A 289 4.11 5.94 -1.69
C SER A 289 3.95 4.90 -0.59
N GLU A 290 3.41 3.75 -0.98
CA GLU A 290 3.01 2.68 -0.06
C GLU A 290 4.24 2.13 0.67
N HIS A 291 5.45 2.59 0.31
CA HIS A 291 6.75 2.07 0.68
C HIS A 291 7.53 2.86 1.73
N GLU A 292 7.04 3.99 2.24
CA GLU A 292 7.89 4.89 3.07
C GLU A 292 7.41 5.17 4.50
N ASN A 293 6.20 4.72 4.91
CA ASN A 293 5.66 5.17 6.20
C ASN A 293 4.87 4.15 7.03
N LEU A 294 5.57 3.17 7.61
CA LEU A 294 4.98 2.14 8.46
C LEU A 294 4.07 2.70 9.58
N PRO A 295 4.44 3.75 10.37
CA PRO A 295 3.56 4.26 11.43
C PRO A 295 2.24 4.85 10.90
N LEU A 296 2.27 5.51 9.74
CA LEU A 296 1.07 6.03 9.10
C LEU A 296 0.20 4.91 8.54
N LEU A 297 0.82 3.90 7.91
CA LEU A 297 0.11 2.73 7.38
C LEU A 297 -0.61 1.95 8.47
N GLN A 298 0.05 1.70 9.60
CA GLN A 298 -0.56 1.06 10.78
C GLN A 298 -1.79 1.83 11.27
N GLU A 299 -1.72 3.16 11.30
CA GLU A 299 -2.83 4.00 11.73
C GLU A 299 -3.97 4.06 10.70
N VAL A 300 -3.64 4.13 9.41
CA VAL A 300 -4.63 4.05 8.32
C VAL A 300 -5.34 2.69 8.34
N CYS A 301 -4.59 1.62 8.57
CA CYS A 301 -5.11 0.26 8.73
C CYS A 301 -6.09 0.19 9.91
N PHE A 302 -5.69 0.70 11.09
CA PHE A 302 -6.59 0.83 12.24
C PHE A 302 -7.89 1.57 11.88
N ILE A 303 -7.81 2.70 11.18
CA ILE A 303 -8.99 3.50 10.80
C ILE A 303 -9.91 2.73 9.84
N ASN A 304 -9.35 2.03 8.86
CA ASN A 304 -10.11 1.26 7.89
C ASN A 304 -10.82 0.07 8.53
N HIS A 305 -10.17 -0.60 9.49
CA HIS A 305 -10.70 -1.79 10.16
C HIS A 305 -11.29 -1.50 11.56
N LYS A 306 -11.43 -0.23 11.96
CA LYS A 306 -11.83 0.18 13.32
C LYS A 306 -13.10 -0.51 13.83
N LYS A 307 -14.10 -0.67 12.96
CA LYS A 307 -15.38 -1.32 13.31
C LYS A 307 -15.22 -2.82 13.54
N GLU A 308 -14.44 -3.48 12.69
CA GLU A 308 -14.14 -4.91 12.78
C GLU A 308 -13.36 -5.21 14.07
N ILE A 309 -12.32 -4.42 14.34
CA ILE A 309 -11.53 -4.49 15.58
C ILE A 309 -12.44 -4.30 16.80
N LYS A 310 -13.30 -3.27 16.79
CA LYS A 310 -14.22 -3.00 17.90
C LYS A 310 -15.16 -4.18 18.16
N ALA A 311 -15.79 -4.70 17.11
CA ALA A 311 -16.74 -5.82 17.23
C ALA A 311 -16.07 -7.08 17.79
N HIS A 312 -14.82 -7.35 17.40
CA HIS A 312 -14.06 -8.48 17.94
C HIS A 312 -13.75 -8.33 19.42
N LEU A 313 -13.25 -7.16 19.84
CA LEU A 313 -12.94 -6.89 21.26
C LEU A 313 -14.19 -6.90 22.13
N ASP A 314 -15.28 -6.27 21.67
CA ASP A 314 -16.57 -6.27 22.36
C ASP A 314 -17.12 -7.71 22.47
N GLY A 315 -16.94 -8.54 21.44
CA GLY A 315 -17.33 -9.95 21.45
C GLY A 315 -16.53 -10.83 22.43
N ILE A 316 -15.22 -10.59 22.55
CA ILE A 316 -14.39 -11.25 23.57
C ILE A 316 -14.85 -10.85 24.97
N ALA A 317 -15.06 -9.56 25.20
CA ALA A 317 -15.50 -9.04 26.49
C ALA A 317 -16.87 -9.61 26.90
N GLU A 318 -17.83 -9.63 25.97
CA GLU A 318 -19.15 -10.20 26.23
C GLU A 318 -19.07 -11.72 26.47
N SER A 319 -18.25 -12.45 25.71
CA SER A 319 -18.07 -13.89 25.92
C SER A 319 -17.47 -14.18 27.30
N LYS A 320 -16.48 -13.40 27.74
CA LYS A 320 -15.89 -13.50 29.08
C LYS A 320 -16.91 -13.18 30.17
N LYS A 321 -17.72 -12.13 29.97
CA LYS A 321 -18.80 -11.77 30.91
C LYS A 321 -19.84 -12.88 31.04
N LEU A 322 -20.31 -13.44 29.92
CA LEU A 322 -21.27 -14.56 29.93
C LEU A 322 -20.67 -15.83 30.55
N ALA A 323 -19.37 -16.09 30.35
CA ALA A 323 -18.69 -17.20 31.01
C ALA A 323 -18.64 -16.99 32.53
N TYR A 324 -18.37 -15.77 32.98
CA TYR A 324 -18.36 -15.41 34.40
C TYR A 324 -19.73 -15.59 35.04
N GLU A 325 -20.78 -15.02 34.43
CA GLU A 325 -22.16 -15.14 34.92
C GLU A 325 -22.60 -16.61 35.02
N LYS A 326 -22.22 -17.46 34.05
CA LYS A 326 -22.48 -18.90 34.09
C LYS A 326 -21.73 -19.60 35.22
N ALA A 327 -20.45 -19.27 35.42
CA ALA A 327 -19.65 -19.85 36.49
C ALA A 327 -20.16 -19.42 37.88
N GLU A 328 -20.62 -18.16 38.01
CA GLU A 328 -21.22 -17.63 39.23
C GLU A 328 -22.49 -18.39 39.61
N VAL A 329 -23.41 -18.59 38.65
CA VAL A 329 -24.65 -19.35 38.88
C VAL A 329 -24.37 -20.81 39.24
N ARG A 330 -23.27 -21.39 38.73
CA ARG A 330 -22.86 -22.77 39.05
C ARG A 330 -22.03 -22.88 40.34
N GLY A 331 -21.66 -21.77 40.97
CA GLY A 331 -20.75 -21.76 42.12
C GLY A 331 -19.33 -22.24 41.78
N GLU A 332 -18.92 -22.10 40.52
CA GLU A 332 -17.61 -22.54 39.99
C GLU A 332 -16.56 -21.43 39.99
N LEU A 333 -16.90 -20.25 40.51
CA LEU A 333 -15.91 -19.18 40.69
C LEU A 333 -14.87 -19.60 41.72
N VAL A 334 -13.60 -19.40 41.40
CA VAL A 334 -12.48 -19.65 42.29
C VAL A 334 -11.96 -18.33 42.83
N GLU A 335 -11.49 -18.32 44.07
CA GLU A 335 -10.81 -17.17 44.63
C GLU A 335 -9.39 -17.10 44.07
N CYS A 336 -9.05 -16.00 43.39
CA CYS A 336 -7.70 -15.80 42.88
C CYS A 336 -6.71 -15.65 44.06
N GLY A 337 -5.67 -16.49 44.11
CA GLY A 337 -4.66 -16.44 45.17
C GLY A 337 -3.79 -15.16 45.17
N CYS A 338 -3.80 -14.39 44.08
CA CYS A 338 -3.01 -13.17 43.94
C CYS A 338 -3.75 -11.92 44.42
N CYS A 339 -5.05 -11.81 44.15
CA CYS A 339 -5.86 -10.61 44.44
C CYS A 339 -7.12 -10.87 45.28
N TYR A 340 -7.35 -12.12 45.70
CA TYR A 340 -8.50 -12.56 46.51
C TYR A 340 -9.87 -12.16 45.90
N SER A 341 -9.91 -11.94 44.59
CA SER A 341 -11.15 -11.71 43.86
C SER A 341 -11.68 -13.02 43.28
N SER A 342 -13.00 -13.17 43.21
CA SER A 342 -13.65 -14.27 42.52
C SER A 342 -13.40 -14.18 41.01
N VAL A 343 -12.83 -15.22 40.42
CA VAL A 343 -12.49 -15.30 38.99
C VAL A 343 -12.87 -16.66 38.42
N ILE A 344 -12.90 -16.76 37.09
CA ILE A 344 -13.00 -18.04 36.39
C ILE A 344 -11.62 -18.70 36.41
N PHE A 345 -11.54 -20.03 36.53
CA PHE A 345 -10.28 -20.76 36.59
C PHE A 345 -9.32 -20.48 35.41
N GLU A 346 -9.84 -20.16 34.22
CA GLU A 346 -9.06 -19.83 33.02
C GLU A 346 -8.36 -18.45 33.09
N ASP A 347 -8.79 -17.58 34.01
CA ASP A 347 -8.21 -16.24 34.24
C ASP A 347 -7.19 -16.21 35.40
N CYS A 348 -6.92 -17.34 36.06
CA CYS A 348 -5.97 -17.47 37.18
C CYS A 348 -4.50 -17.55 36.74
#